data_AF-J5RT19-F1
#
_entry.id   AF-J5RT19-F1
#
_cell.length_a   1.000
_cell.length_b   1.000
_cell.length_c   1.000
_cell.angle_alpha   90.00
_cell.angle_beta   90.00
_cell.angle_gamma   90.00
#
_symmetry.space_group_name_H-M   'P 1'
#
loop_
_entity.id
_entity.type
_entity.pdbx_description
1 polymer ?
#
loop_
_entity_poly.entity_id
_entity_poly.type
_entity_poly.pdbx_seq_one_letter_code
_entity_poly.pdbx_strand_id
1 'polypeptide(L)'
;MTVDYEKDPRAKEAIAIWEKGVLKEKDGSMSDAINFYRSALKIHDNVERLYRKKLHDEWILHKKLSELSVVPKDSSEQNGTGKDALHGGENVDLPPCWILEILPNDILLRIIKRVVLMSGESWVNLSMSCSTFNKLCFHDSMPFKTFAKYIYSKQKYNQMAMDLNGITNVCTFEKEMWQGDDIRMLNERPYIKFEGIYISVVNYLRYGSNAEGSSSLLNPVHMITYYRYFRFYENGQCLRLLTTDEPSFVVKHFAKENKPKHSDTCYWTLGFDYNFGHLKIMRSDEKYTFVEEFQIKNQGTKRYQRLKWLSSTVMDKEGNMSDCSLKNEKSFVFSRVKSFKSVGSNR
;
A
#
# COMPACT_ATOMS: atom_id res chain seq x y z
N MET A 1 -26.21 -11.98 27.36
CA MET A 1 -26.98 -12.86 26.45
C MET A 1 -25.98 -13.72 25.71
N THR A 2 -25.81 -14.99 26.10
CA THR A 2 -24.96 -15.94 25.36
C THR A 2 -25.65 -16.30 24.06
N VAL A 3 -24.99 -16.04 22.94
CA VAL A 3 -25.57 -16.20 21.60
C VAL A 3 -25.65 -17.69 21.27
N ASP A 4 -26.64 -18.13 20.48
CA ASP A 4 -26.92 -19.56 20.26
C ASP A 4 -25.74 -20.39 19.72
N TYR A 5 -24.78 -19.76 19.04
CA TYR A 5 -23.55 -20.42 18.56
C TYR A 5 -22.47 -20.61 19.64
N GLU A 6 -22.60 -19.95 20.80
CA GLU A 6 -21.69 -20.14 21.94
C GLU A 6 -22.05 -21.35 22.81
N LYS A 7 -23.27 -21.88 22.64
CA LYS A 7 -23.79 -23.03 23.39
C LYS A 7 -23.32 -24.37 22.83
N ASP A 8 -23.03 -24.42 21.53
CA ASP A 8 -22.53 -25.63 20.87
C ASP A 8 -20.99 -25.57 20.74
N PRO A 9 -20.23 -26.46 21.42
CA PRO A 9 -18.79 -26.50 21.33
C PRO A 9 -18.26 -26.79 19.92
N ARG A 10 -19.00 -27.57 19.11
CA ARG A 10 -18.63 -27.87 17.72
C ARG A 10 -18.80 -26.65 16.81
N ALA A 11 -19.87 -25.89 17.01
CA ALA A 11 -20.09 -24.63 16.30
C ALA A 11 -18.99 -23.60 16.62
N LYS A 12 -18.60 -23.48 17.89
CA LYS A 12 -17.53 -22.57 18.32
C LYS A 12 -16.18 -22.95 17.70
N GLU A 13 -15.83 -24.23 17.70
CA GLU A 13 -14.61 -24.74 17.07
C GLU A 13 -14.61 -24.50 15.55
N ALA A 14 -15.72 -24.81 14.87
CA ALA A 14 -15.86 -24.58 13.43
C ALA A 14 -15.72 -23.09 13.07
N ILE A 15 -16.32 -22.18 13.86
CA ILE A 15 -16.19 -20.72 13.66
C ILE A 15 -14.73 -20.27 13.83
N ALA A 16 -14.02 -20.74 14.85
CA ALA A 16 -12.62 -20.38 15.07
C ALA A 16 -11.71 -20.82 13.91
N ILE A 17 -11.98 -21.99 13.33
CA ILE A 17 -11.27 -22.48 12.15
C ILE A 17 -11.66 -21.67 10.91
N TRP A 18 -12.93 -21.32 10.76
CA TRP A 18 -13.42 -20.46 9.69
C TRP A 18 -12.76 -19.07 9.71
N GLU A 19 -12.59 -18.48 10.90
CA GLU A 19 -11.88 -17.20 11.10
C GLU A 19 -10.42 -17.25 10.67
N LYS A 20 -9.72 -18.36 10.97
CA LYS A 20 -8.35 -18.59 10.46
C LYS A 20 -8.34 -18.62 8.93
N GLY A 21 -9.38 -19.21 8.31
CA GLY A 21 -9.58 -19.16 6.87
C GLY A 21 -9.73 -17.74 6.35
N VAL A 22 -10.58 -16.92 6.97
CA VAL A 22 -10.80 -15.52 6.61
C VAL A 22 -9.52 -14.68 6.75
N LEU A 23 -8.73 -14.92 7.79
CA LEU A 23 -7.43 -14.26 7.98
C LEU A 23 -6.46 -14.63 6.85
N LYS A 24 -6.36 -15.92 6.51
CA LYS A 24 -5.51 -16.39 5.42
C LYS A 24 -5.95 -15.89 4.05
N GLU A 25 -7.26 -15.75 3.83
CA GLU A 25 -7.81 -15.13 2.64
C GLU A 25 -7.43 -13.65 2.54
N LYS A 26 -7.52 -12.91 3.66
CA LYS A 26 -7.08 -11.51 3.74
C LYS A 26 -5.57 -11.35 3.49
N ASP A 27 -4.78 -12.31 3.95
CA ASP A 27 -3.33 -12.36 3.74
C ASP A 27 -2.94 -12.82 2.31
N GLY A 28 -3.90 -13.32 1.53
CA GLY A 28 -3.70 -13.77 0.16
C GLY A 28 -3.31 -15.24 -0.01
N SER A 29 -3.09 -15.98 1.08
CA SER A 29 -2.84 -17.44 1.09
C SER A 29 -4.15 -18.22 0.98
N MET A 30 -4.82 -18.07 -0.16
CA MET A 30 -6.16 -18.62 -0.39
C MET A 30 -6.19 -20.15 -0.32
N SER A 31 -5.11 -20.85 -0.68
CA SER A 31 -5.05 -22.33 -0.63
C SER A 31 -5.15 -22.85 0.80
N ASP A 32 -4.44 -22.19 1.74
CA ASP A 32 -4.58 -22.46 3.17
C ASP A 32 -5.96 -22.07 3.67
N ALA A 33 -6.51 -20.94 3.20
CA ALA A 33 -7.86 -20.51 3.55
C ALA A 33 -8.91 -21.56 3.19
N ILE A 34 -8.83 -22.16 2.00
CA ILE A 34 -9.71 -23.25 1.56
C ILE A 34 -9.56 -24.49 2.44
N ASN A 35 -8.34 -24.83 2.88
CA ASN A 35 -8.13 -25.95 3.79
C ASN A 35 -8.82 -25.71 5.14
N PHE A 36 -8.74 -24.49 5.66
CA PHE A 36 -9.46 -24.08 6.87
C PHE A 36 -10.99 -24.10 6.66
N TYR A 37 -11.50 -23.56 5.54
CA TYR A 37 -12.94 -23.59 5.23
C TYR A 37 -13.48 -25.01 5.09
N ARG A 38 -12.75 -25.89 4.39
CA ARG A 38 -13.11 -27.31 4.28
C ARG A 38 -13.10 -28.00 5.64
N SER A 39 -12.11 -27.70 6.48
CA SER A 39 -12.02 -28.28 7.82
C SER A 39 -13.16 -27.80 8.71
N ALA A 40 -13.54 -26.53 8.63
CA ALA A 40 -14.68 -25.97 9.35
C ALA A 40 -16.02 -26.55 8.88
N LEU A 41 -16.22 -26.73 7.56
CA LEU A 41 -17.42 -27.35 6.99
C LEU A 41 -17.55 -28.83 7.39
N LYS A 42 -16.44 -29.56 7.54
CA LYS A 42 -16.45 -30.94 8.06
C LYS A 42 -16.92 -31.04 9.51
N ILE A 43 -16.70 -30.00 10.31
CA ILE A 43 -17.11 -29.97 11.73
C ILE A 43 -18.58 -29.56 11.84
N HIS A 44 -19.01 -28.57 11.05
CA HIS A 44 -20.37 -28.08 11.08
C HIS A 44 -20.81 -27.52 9.72
N ASP A 45 -21.77 -28.20 9.07
CA ASP A 45 -22.24 -27.87 7.71
C ASP A 45 -22.71 -26.42 7.53
N ASN A 46 -23.32 -25.83 8.58
CA ASN A 46 -23.86 -24.47 8.55
C ASN A 46 -22.90 -23.41 9.15
N VAL A 47 -21.59 -23.68 9.26
CA VAL A 47 -20.61 -22.78 9.89
C VAL A 47 -20.57 -21.38 9.27
N GLU A 48 -20.74 -21.27 7.94
CA GLU A 48 -20.74 -19.98 7.24
C GLU A 48 -21.89 -19.08 7.73
N ARG A 49 -23.09 -19.67 7.88
CA ARG A 49 -24.28 -18.96 8.37
C ARG A 49 -24.08 -18.49 9.80
N LEU A 50 -23.47 -19.32 10.65
CA LEU A 50 -23.16 -18.98 12.03
C LEU A 50 -22.12 -17.86 12.13
N TYR A 51 -21.07 -17.93 11.31
CA TYR A 51 -20.05 -16.88 11.23
C TYR A 51 -20.62 -15.53 10.76
N ARG A 52 -21.49 -15.52 9.74
CA ARG A 52 -22.20 -14.31 9.30
C ARG A 52 -23.10 -13.73 10.40
N LYS A 53 -23.80 -14.59 11.15
CA LYS A 53 -24.62 -14.18 12.31
C LYS A 53 -23.74 -13.55 13.40
N LYS A 54 -22.60 -14.18 13.74
CA LYS A 54 -21.61 -13.61 14.68
C LYS A 54 -21.14 -12.21 14.26
N LEU A 55 -20.74 -12.03 13.00
CA LEU A 55 -20.31 -10.72 12.50
C LEU A 55 -21.43 -9.67 12.58
N HIS A 56 -22.68 -10.07 12.33
CA HIS A 56 -23.83 -9.20 12.45
C HIS A 56 -24.10 -8.81 13.92
N ASP A 57 -24.03 -9.77 14.83
CA ASP A 57 -24.21 -9.54 16.27
C ASP A 57 -23.10 -8.65 16.84
N GLU A 58 -21.84 -8.85 16.44
CA GLU A 58 -20.71 -7.97 16.78
C GLU A 58 -20.92 -6.56 16.25
N TRP A 59 -21.39 -6.41 15.00
CA TRP A 59 -21.70 -5.10 14.43
C TRP A 59 -22.85 -4.39 15.16
N ILE A 60 -23.93 -5.11 15.50
CA ILE A 60 -25.04 -4.56 16.31
C ILE A 60 -24.51 -4.12 17.68
N LEU A 61 -23.66 -4.92 18.32
CA LEU A 61 -23.09 -4.60 19.61
C LEU A 61 -22.22 -3.34 19.52
N HIS A 62 -21.35 -3.24 18.52
CA HIS A 62 -20.54 -2.04 18.26
C HIS A 62 -21.41 -0.80 18.01
N LYS A 63 -22.50 -0.94 17.25
CA LYS A 63 -23.46 0.15 17.01
C LYS A 63 -24.15 0.59 18.30
N LYS A 64 -24.68 -0.35 19.09
CA LYS A 64 -25.31 -0.06 20.40
C LYS A 64 -24.31 0.58 21.37
N LEU A 65 -23.06 0.11 21.40
CA LEU A 65 -22.00 0.68 22.22
C LEU A 65 -21.71 2.13 21.79
N SER A 66 -21.70 2.39 20.48
CA SER A 66 -21.49 3.73 19.93
C SER A 66 -22.65 4.68 20.23
N GLU A 67 -23.89 4.18 20.19
CA GLU A 67 -25.11 4.93 20.54
C GLU A 67 -25.18 5.22 22.06
N LEU A 68 -24.72 4.29 22.90
CA LEU A 68 -24.60 4.48 24.36
C LEU A 68 -23.47 5.44 24.74
N SER A 69 -22.46 5.62 23.88
CA SER A 69 -21.35 6.55 24.10
C SER A 69 -21.65 8.01 23.70
N VAL A 70 -22.89 8.31 23.29
CA VAL A 70 -23.32 9.68 22.99
C VAL A 70 -23.62 10.43 24.29
N VAL A 71 -22.66 11.28 24.70
CA VAL A 71 -22.89 12.39 25.63
C VAL A 71 -24.06 13.26 25.12
N PRO A 72 -24.96 13.78 25.98
CA PRO A 72 -26.19 14.44 25.54
C PRO A 72 -25.89 15.72 24.74
N LYS A 73 -26.52 15.84 23.58
CA LYS A 73 -26.72 17.12 22.88
C LYS A 73 -27.88 17.85 23.55
N ASP A 74 -27.57 18.96 24.21
CA ASP A 74 -28.53 20.05 24.34
C ASP A 74 -28.12 21.21 23.43
N SER A 75 -29.13 21.75 22.77
CA SER A 75 -29.05 22.80 21.77
C SER A 75 -29.60 24.10 22.32
N SER A 76 -28.78 25.16 22.37
CA SER A 76 -29.20 26.55 22.10
C SER A 76 -28.03 27.54 22.25
N GLU A 77 -27.77 28.28 21.18
CA GLU A 77 -27.39 29.70 21.09
C GLU A 77 -26.19 30.30 21.87
N GLN A 78 -25.31 30.91 21.05
CA GLN A 78 -24.54 32.15 21.24
C GLN A 78 -23.32 32.20 22.19
N ASN A 79 -22.24 32.71 21.58
CA ASN A 79 -21.14 33.51 22.11
C ASN A 79 -20.09 32.87 23.04
N GLY A 80 -18.82 33.08 22.65
CA GLY A 80 -17.76 33.42 23.59
C GLY A 80 -16.92 32.27 24.14
N THR A 81 -15.61 32.33 23.83
CA THR A 81 -14.47 32.10 24.74
C THR A 81 -14.52 30.98 25.79
N GLY A 82 -13.47 30.14 25.79
CA GLY A 82 -13.08 29.26 26.90
C GLY A 82 -13.09 27.80 26.48
N LYS A 83 -11.92 27.14 26.45
CA LYS A 83 -11.45 26.25 27.53
C LYS A 83 -12.43 25.09 27.77
N ASP A 84 -11.95 23.88 27.50
CA ASP A 84 -12.10 22.71 28.39
C ASP A 84 -11.22 21.58 27.82
N ALA A 85 -10.19 21.14 28.55
CA ALA A 85 -10.20 20.33 29.76
C ALA A 85 -9.92 18.87 29.39
N LEU A 86 -8.63 18.55 29.30
CA LEU A 86 -8.15 17.18 29.43
C LEU A 86 -8.03 16.88 30.92
N HIS A 87 -8.55 15.72 31.32
CA HIS A 87 -8.46 15.13 32.64
C HIS A 87 -7.16 15.44 33.40
N GLY A 88 -7.31 15.78 34.67
CA GLY A 88 -6.22 15.90 35.64
C GLY A 88 -5.44 14.60 35.77
N GLY A 89 -4.33 14.52 35.05
CA GLY A 89 -3.12 13.87 35.53
C GLY A 89 -2.35 14.87 36.38
N GLU A 90 -1.69 14.38 37.41
CA GLU A 90 -0.78 15.15 38.28
C GLU A 90 0.06 16.13 37.45
N ASN A 91 0.15 17.39 37.90
CA ASN A 91 1.09 18.38 37.35
C ASN A 91 2.51 17.88 37.65
N VAL A 92 3.00 16.97 36.81
CA VAL A 92 4.42 16.69 36.72
C VAL A 92 5.03 17.95 36.13
N ASP A 93 5.80 18.68 36.94
CA ASP A 93 6.69 19.75 36.48
C ASP A 93 7.63 19.14 35.44
N LEU A 94 7.20 19.18 34.17
CA LEU A 94 7.98 18.70 33.06
C LEU A 94 9.18 19.63 32.92
N PRO A 95 10.41 19.09 32.97
CA PRO A 95 11.59 19.93 32.80
C PRO A 95 11.50 20.66 31.46
N PRO A 96 12.00 21.90 31.40
CA PRO A 96 11.95 22.69 30.19
C PRO A 96 12.59 21.95 29.02
N CYS A 97 11.96 22.03 27.85
CA CYS A 97 12.52 21.46 26.64
C CYS A 97 13.65 22.35 26.14
N TRP A 98 14.87 22.12 26.64
CA TRP A 98 16.04 22.99 26.40
C TRP A 98 16.28 23.29 24.93
N ILE A 99 16.00 22.36 24.02
CA ILE A 99 16.17 22.59 22.57
C ILE A 99 15.25 23.70 22.04
N LEU A 100 14.04 23.84 22.59
CA LEU A 100 13.07 24.86 22.17
C LEU A 100 13.34 26.21 22.82
N GLU A 101 13.97 26.21 24.00
CA GLU A 101 14.32 27.44 24.71
C GLU A 101 15.64 28.04 24.23
N ILE A 102 16.59 27.19 23.85
CA ILE A 102 17.93 27.61 23.42
C ILE A 102 17.95 27.97 21.93
N LEU A 103 17.19 27.27 21.09
CA LEU A 103 17.28 27.44 19.64
C LEU A 103 16.10 28.25 19.07
N PRO A 104 16.38 29.26 18.22
CA PRO A 104 15.32 29.97 17.53
C PRO A 104 14.67 29.09 16.46
N ASN A 105 13.44 29.45 16.05
CA ASN A 105 12.66 28.71 15.06
C ASN A 105 13.42 28.45 13.76
N ASP A 106 14.27 29.37 13.30
CA ASP A 106 15.07 29.19 12.08
C ASP A 106 16.07 28.04 12.16
N ILE A 107 16.61 27.75 13.36
CA ILE A 107 17.52 26.62 13.58
C ILE A 107 16.70 25.33 13.72
N LEU A 108 15.58 25.38 14.43
CA LEU A 108 14.65 24.26 14.54
C LEU A 108 14.12 23.83 13.17
N LEU A 109 13.77 24.76 12.29
CA LEU A 109 13.38 24.49 10.91
C LEU A 109 14.51 23.81 10.11
N ARG A 110 15.77 24.23 10.28
CA ARG A 110 16.92 23.54 9.66
C ARG A 110 17.08 22.11 10.16
N ILE A 111 16.80 21.85 11.45
CA ILE A 111 16.78 20.49 12.01
C ILE A 111 15.64 19.68 11.39
N ILE A 112 14.42 20.22 11.37
CA ILE A 112 13.24 19.58 10.75
C ILE A 112 13.52 19.23 9.29
N LYS A 113 14.15 20.13 8.53
CA LYS A 113 14.58 19.85 7.15
C LYS A 113 15.47 18.62 7.04
N ARG A 114 16.42 18.43 7.97
CA ARG A 114 17.26 17.23 8.00
C ARG A 114 16.45 15.99 8.34
N VAL A 115 15.53 16.10 9.29
CA VAL A 115 14.64 14.99 9.69
C VAL A 115 13.73 14.55 8.53
N VAL A 116 13.15 15.50 7.80
CA VAL A 116 12.35 15.23 6.58
C VAL A 116 13.15 14.46 5.53
N LEU A 117 14.42 14.82 5.34
CA LEU A 117 15.32 14.15 4.38
C LEU A 117 15.78 12.76 4.86
N MET A 118 15.72 12.48 6.17
CA MET A 118 16.03 11.16 6.72
C MET A 118 14.88 10.19 6.49
N SER A 119 13.66 10.53 6.93
CA SER A 119 12.46 9.74 6.64
C SER A 119 11.18 10.53 6.94
N GLY A 120 10.11 10.23 6.20
CA GLY A 120 8.78 10.78 6.49
C GLY A 120 8.21 10.34 7.84
N GLU A 121 8.58 9.15 8.33
CA GLU A 121 8.16 8.65 9.64
C GLU A 121 8.80 9.45 10.77
N SER A 122 10.10 9.73 10.68
CA SER A 122 10.82 10.56 11.64
C SER A 122 10.25 11.98 11.71
N TRP A 123 9.82 12.53 10.57
CA TRP A 123 9.17 13.84 10.51
C TRP A 123 7.84 13.86 11.28
N VAL A 124 6.98 12.86 11.07
CA VAL A 124 5.72 12.73 11.82
C VAL A 124 5.97 12.44 13.30
N ASN A 125 6.93 11.58 13.64
CA ASN A 125 7.26 11.31 15.04
C ASN A 125 7.76 12.56 15.76
N LEU A 126 8.56 13.40 15.09
CA LEU A 126 9.01 14.68 15.64
C LEU A 126 7.83 15.63 15.89
N SER A 127 6.87 15.71 14.96
CA SER A 127 5.70 16.60 15.13
C SER A 127 4.74 16.16 16.24
N MET A 128 4.81 14.89 16.65
CA MET A 128 4.05 14.34 17.78
C MET A 128 4.73 14.55 19.14
N SER A 129 5.98 15.04 19.17
CA SER A 129 6.72 15.24 20.42
C SER A 129 6.23 16.41 21.25
N CYS A 130 5.88 17.54 20.62
CA CYS A 130 5.36 18.71 21.30
C CYS A 130 4.58 19.64 20.34
N SER A 131 3.79 20.56 20.91
CA SER A 131 2.98 21.52 20.14
C SER A 131 3.82 22.47 19.28
N THR A 132 5.02 22.86 19.74
CA THR A 132 5.93 23.72 18.97
C THR A 132 6.45 23.02 17.73
N PHE A 133 6.95 21.78 17.85
CA PHE A 133 7.37 20.99 16.69
C PHE A 133 6.19 20.65 15.78
N ASN A 134 5.00 20.42 16.32
CA ASN A 134 3.80 20.23 15.52
C ASN A 134 3.53 21.42 14.59
N LYS A 135 3.55 22.64 15.16
CA LYS A 135 3.39 23.89 14.40
C LYS A 135 4.47 24.04 13.34
N LEU A 136 5.74 23.88 13.72
CA LEU A 136 6.86 24.03 12.78
C LEU A 136 6.87 22.96 11.68
N CYS A 137 6.35 21.76 11.95
CA CYS A 137 6.30 20.67 10.97
C CYS A 137 5.13 20.81 9.98
N PHE A 138 3.96 21.27 10.42
CA PHE A 138 2.74 21.21 9.61
C PHE A 138 2.11 22.57 9.23
N HIS A 139 2.50 23.66 9.90
CA HIS A 139 2.00 24.99 9.58
C HIS A 139 3.04 25.86 8.85
N ASP A 140 4.29 25.41 8.78
CA ASP A 140 5.32 26.00 7.93
C ASP A 140 5.32 25.34 6.54
N SER A 141 5.61 26.11 5.49
CA SER A 141 5.70 25.59 4.12
C SER A 141 6.99 24.82 3.85
N MET A 142 8.07 25.12 4.58
CA MET A 142 9.41 24.60 4.31
C MET A 142 9.54 23.07 4.45
N PRO A 143 8.94 22.41 5.46
CA PRO A 143 8.95 20.95 5.54
C PRO A 143 8.28 20.28 4.33
N PHE A 144 7.10 20.76 3.92
CA PHE A 144 6.38 20.23 2.76
C PHE A 144 7.15 20.46 1.47
N LYS A 145 7.70 21.66 1.26
CA LYS A 145 8.56 21.98 0.13
C LYS A 145 9.79 21.08 0.04
N THR A 146 10.43 20.84 1.19
CA THR A 146 11.58 19.93 1.29
C THR A 146 11.18 18.51 0.92
N PHE A 147 10.04 18.03 1.45
CA PHE A 147 9.55 16.69 1.20
C PHE A 147 9.12 16.48 -0.26
N ALA A 148 8.39 17.44 -0.82
CA ALA A 148 8.02 17.47 -2.24
C ALA A 148 9.26 17.42 -3.13
N LYS A 149 10.22 18.32 -2.90
CA LYS A 149 11.49 18.33 -3.67
C LYS A 149 12.20 16.98 -3.58
N TYR A 150 12.28 16.38 -2.39
CA TYR A 150 12.92 15.09 -2.17
C TYR A 150 12.24 13.94 -2.93
N ILE A 151 10.90 13.89 -2.94
CA ILE A 151 10.14 12.85 -3.63
C ILE A 151 10.23 13.01 -5.14
N TYR A 152 9.92 14.21 -5.64
CA TYR A 152 9.73 14.45 -7.07
C TYR A 152 11.05 14.55 -7.83
N SER A 153 12.16 14.95 -7.18
CA SER A 153 13.49 14.91 -7.82
C SER A 153 13.97 13.49 -8.16
N LYS A 154 13.38 12.47 -7.53
CA LYS A 154 13.70 11.05 -7.76
C LYS A 154 12.83 10.41 -8.84
N GLN A 155 11.78 11.10 -9.29
CA GLN A 155 10.88 10.59 -10.31
C GLN A 155 11.48 10.79 -11.70
N LYS A 156 11.27 9.83 -12.61
CA LYS A 156 11.74 9.88 -13.99
C LYS A 156 10.55 10.05 -14.92
N TYR A 157 10.62 11.07 -15.78
CA TYR A 157 9.57 11.39 -16.75
C TYR A 157 10.03 11.06 -18.17
N ASN A 158 9.09 10.71 -19.03
CA ASN A 158 9.38 10.44 -20.43
C ASN A 158 9.80 11.75 -21.14
N GLN A 159 11.04 11.80 -21.63
CA GLN A 159 11.60 13.00 -22.28
C GLN A 159 10.85 13.38 -23.55
N MET A 160 10.51 12.41 -24.40
CA MET A 160 9.75 12.68 -25.62
C MET A 160 8.39 13.30 -25.31
N ALA A 161 7.72 12.82 -24.26
CA ALA A 161 6.46 13.41 -23.80
C ALA A 161 6.65 14.81 -23.20
N MET A 162 7.79 15.08 -22.55
CA MET A 162 8.13 16.44 -22.10
C MET A 162 8.30 17.39 -23.27
N ASP A 163 9.07 16.97 -24.27
CA ASP A 163 9.38 17.79 -25.45
C ASP A 163 8.12 18.10 -26.25
N LEU A 164 7.23 17.11 -26.45
CA LEU A 164 5.95 17.29 -27.14
C LEU A 164 5.00 18.25 -26.41
N ASN A 165 5.07 18.31 -25.08
CA ASN A 165 4.26 19.23 -24.28
C ASN A 165 4.95 20.59 -24.07
N GLY A 166 6.11 20.84 -24.70
CA GLY A 166 6.88 22.08 -24.53
C GLY A 166 7.49 22.25 -23.13
N ILE A 167 7.61 21.17 -22.36
CA ILE A 167 8.10 21.21 -20.98
C ILE A 167 9.62 21.10 -20.99
N THR A 168 10.30 22.24 -20.96
CA THR A 168 11.77 22.30 -20.86
C THR A 168 12.28 22.03 -19.44
N ASN A 169 11.50 22.41 -18.43
CA ASN A 169 11.86 22.24 -17.03
C ASN A 169 10.64 21.84 -16.18
N VAL A 170 10.67 20.62 -15.67
CA VAL A 170 9.62 20.07 -14.79
C VAL A 170 9.38 20.95 -13.57
N CYS A 171 10.42 21.56 -12.98
CA CYS A 171 10.27 22.45 -11.82
C CYS A 171 9.47 23.71 -12.13
N THR A 172 9.59 24.26 -13.35
CA THR A 172 8.82 25.44 -13.75
C THR A 172 7.36 25.07 -13.93
N PHE A 173 7.12 23.96 -14.64
CA PHE A 173 5.79 23.41 -14.83
C PHE A 173 5.09 23.10 -13.49
N GLU A 174 5.80 22.50 -12.54
CA GLU A 174 5.29 22.20 -11.19
C GLU A 174 4.79 23.47 -10.47
N LYS A 175 5.55 24.57 -10.56
CA LYS A 175 5.16 25.84 -9.95
C LYS A 175 3.93 26.44 -10.60
N GLU A 176 3.80 26.33 -11.91
CA GLU A 176 2.64 26.86 -12.65
C GLU A 176 1.37 26.04 -12.34
N MET A 177 1.47 24.71 -12.39
CA MET A 177 0.34 23.81 -12.19
C MET A 177 -0.22 23.85 -10.76
N TRP A 178 0.66 23.92 -9.75
CA TRP A 178 0.26 23.92 -8.33
C TRP A 178 0.40 25.28 -7.64
N GLN A 179 0.75 26.34 -8.37
CA GLN A 179 0.86 27.72 -7.86
C GLN A 179 1.80 27.84 -6.64
N GLY A 180 2.79 26.96 -6.53
CA GLY A 180 3.70 26.88 -5.39
C GLY A 180 3.11 26.27 -4.12
N ASP A 181 1.90 25.70 -4.15
CA ASP A 181 1.32 24.93 -3.05
C ASP A 181 1.85 23.49 -3.04
N ASP A 182 2.91 23.26 -2.28
CA ASP A 182 3.55 21.95 -2.12
C ASP A 182 2.62 20.91 -1.46
N ILE A 183 1.69 21.34 -0.59
CA ILE A 183 0.74 20.44 0.07
C ILE A 183 -0.26 19.91 -0.95
N ARG A 184 -0.80 20.80 -1.78
CA ARG A 184 -1.70 20.44 -2.88
C ARG A 184 -0.99 19.53 -3.88
N MET A 185 0.24 19.84 -4.27
CA MET A 185 1.03 19.00 -5.17
C MET A 185 1.23 17.58 -4.59
N LEU A 186 1.64 17.46 -3.33
CA LEU A 186 1.78 16.17 -2.65
C LEU A 186 0.45 15.37 -2.59
N ASN A 187 -0.68 16.07 -2.53
CA ASN A 187 -2.01 15.45 -2.46
C ASN A 187 -2.61 15.06 -3.81
N GLU A 188 -2.16 15.69 -4.91
CA GLU A 188 -2.73 15.49 -6.24
C GLU A 188 -1.81 14.75 -7.21
N ARG A 189 -0.48 14.89 -7.08
CA ARG A 189 0.51 14.33 -8.02
C ARG A 189 1.02 12.97 -7.55
N PRO A 190 0.63 11.86 -8.21
CA PRO A 190 1.11 10.54 -7.87
C PRO A 190 2.61 10.38 -8.12
N TYR A 191 3.24 9.47 -7.39
CA TYR A 191 4.67 9.17 -7.50
C TYR A 191 4.97 7.72 -7.14
N ILE A 192 6.11 7.22 -7.62
CA ILE A 192 6.60 5.88 -7.30
C ILE A 192 7.33 5.89 -5.96
N LYS A 193 7.07 4.85 -5.15
CA LYS A 193 7.72 4.64 -3.87
C LYS A 193 8.90 3.67 -4.03
N PHE A 194 10.04 4.02 -3.44
CA PHE A 194 11.28 3.24 -3.55
C PHE A 194 11.61 2.40 -2.30
N GLU A 195 11.00 2.72 -1.16
CA GLU A 195 11.28 2.10 0.16
C GLU A 195 10.51 0.78 0.37
N GLY A 196 10.28 0.02 -0.70
CA GLY A 196 9.47 -1.18 -0.63
C GLY A 196 9.26 -1.89 -1.96
N ILE A 197 8.25 -2.75 -2.01
CA ILE A 197 7.92 -3.59 -3.15
C ILE A 197 6.43 -3.45 -3.44
N TYR A 198 6.07 -3.41 -4.71
CA TYR A 198 4.71 -3.52 -5.19
C TYR A 198 4.40 -5.00 -5.47
N ILE A 199 3.33 -5.52 -4.86
CA ILE A 199 2.96 -6.94 -4.91
C ILE A 199 1.57 -7.07 -5.52
N SER A 200 1.41 -7.94 -6.51
CA SER A 200 0.12 -8.38 -7.01
C SER A 200 -0.06 -9.86 -6.70
N VAL A 201 -1.17 -10.19 -6.05
CA VAL A 201 -1.54 -11.57 -5.69
C VAL A 201 -2.67 -12.00 -6.61
N VAL A 202 -2.43 -13.04 -7.40
CA VAL A 202 -3.41 -13.55 -8.36
C VAL A 202 -3.71 -15.01 -8.04
N ASN A 203 -5.01 -15.31 -7.91
CA ASN A 203 -5.52 -16.66 -7.72
C ASN A 203 -6.27 -17.07 -8.98
N TYR A 204 -5.95 -18.24 -9.53
CA TYR A 204 -6.74 -18.83 -10.62
C TYR A 204 -7.02 -20.30 -10.35
N LEU A 205 -8.13 -20.78 -10.90
CA LEU A 205 -8.55 -22.16 -10.80
C LEU A 205 -8.03 -22.94 -12.01
N ARG A 206 -7.31 -24.02 -11.74
CA ARG A 206 -6.90 -25.01 -12.74
C ARG A 206 -7.76 -26.26 -12.55
N TYR A 207 -8.44 -26.64 -13.61
CA TYR A 207 -9.16 -27.91 -13.67
C TYR A 207 -8.15 -29.02 -14.03
N GLY A 208 -8.16 -30.12 -13.29
CA GLY A 208 -7.31 -31.29 -13.59
C GLY A 208 -7.70 -31.98 -14.90
N SER A 209 -6.81 -32.80 -15.45
CA SER A 209 -7.13 -33.69 -16.58
C SER A 209 -8.01 -34.84 -16.09
N ASN A 210 -9.06 -35.16 -16.85
CA ASN A 210 -9.94 -36.28 -16.54
C ASN A 210 -9.16 -37.60 -16.61
N ALA A 211 -9.36 -38.49 -15.63
CA ALA A 211 -9.18 -39.92 -15.89
C ALA A 211 -10.38 -40.38 -16.72
N GLU A 212 -10.13 -41.16 -17.78
CA GLU A 212 -11.17 -41.74 -18.63
C GLU A 212 -12.23 -42.44 -17.76
N GLY A 213 -13.50 -42.02 -17.88
CA GLY A 213 -14.63 -42.57 -17.15
C GLY A 213 -15.10 -41.82 -15.90
N SER A 214 -14.48 -40.69 -15.52
CA SER A 214 -14.94 -39.87 -14.37
C SER A 214 -16.01 -38.84 -14.75
N SER A 215 -17.07 -38.74 -13.93
CA SER A 215 -18.14 -37.76 -14.10
C SER A 215 -17.63 -36.34 -13.79
N SER A 216 -17.90 -35.39 -14.68
CA SER A 216 -17.49 -33.98 -14.61
C SER A 216 -18.00 -33.20 -13.37
N LEU A 217 -18.85 -33.79 -12.53
CA LEU A 217 -19.38 -33.19 -11.30
C LEU A 217 -18.42 -33.26 -10.09
N LEU A 218 -17.42 -34.15 -10.10
CA LEU A 218 -16.47 -34.35 -8.99
C LEU A 218 -15.06 -33.87 -9.33
N ASN A 219 -14.93 -32.90 -10.22
CA ASN A 219 -13.64 -32.44 -10.70
C ASN A 219 -12.85 -31.76 -9.55
N PRO A 220 -11.68 -32.30 -9.15
CA PRO A 220 -10.83 -31.62 -8.19
C PRO A 220 -10.30 -30.32 -8.83
N VAL A 221 -10.83 -29.19 -8.35
CA VAL A 221 -10.34 -27.86 -8.74
C VAL A 221 -9.10 -27.55 -7.93
N HIS A 222 -7.97 -27.35 -8.61
CA HIS A 222 -6.73 -26.92 -7.98
C HIS A 222 -6.57 -25.42 -8.15
N MET A 223 -6.59 -24.67 -7.05
CA MET A 223 -6.36 -23.24 -7.10
C MET A 223 -4.86 -22.96 -6.99
N ILE A 224 -4.36 -22.18 -7.95
CA ILE A 224 -2.96 -21.78 -8.02
C ILE A 224 -2.90 -20.30 -7.68
N THR A 225 -2.09 -19.97 -6.68
CA THR A 225 -1.72 -18.60 -6.35
C THR A 225 -0.36 -18.30 -6.96
N TYR A 226 -0.26 -17.22 -7.70
CA TYR A 226 1.02 -16.66 -8.11
C TYR A 226 1.11 -15.19 -7.74
N TYR A 227 2.35 -14.75 -7.59
CA TYR A 227 2.72 -13.44 -7.14
C TYR A 227 3.53 -12.73 -8.23
N ARG A 228 3.23 -11.45 -8.43
CA ARG A 228 4.06 -10.54 -9.22
C ARG A 228 4.66 -9.49 -8.30
N TYR A 229 5.95 -9.27 -8.42
CA TYR A 229 6.70 -8.32 -7.60
C TYR A 229 7.36 -7.26 -8.49
N PHE A 230 7.24 -6.00 -8.09
CA PHE A 230 8.03 -4.89 -8.63
C PHE A 230 8.77 -4.16 -7.53
N ARG A 231 10.07 -3.92 -7.72
CA ARG A 231 10.86 -3.02 -6.88
C ARG A 231 11.50 -1.95 -7.76
N PHE A 232 11.17 -0.70 -7.48
CA PHE A 232 11.64 0.45 -8.26
C PHE A 232 12.91 1.04 -7.64
N TYR A 233 13.75 1.63 -8.49
CA TYR A 233 14.97 2.32 -8.13
C TYR A 233 14.99 3.73 -8.74
N GLU A 234 15.61 4.67 -8.05
CA GLU A 234 15.68 6.10 -8.40
C GLU A 234 16.38 6.37 -9.74
N ASN A 235 17.18 5.41 -10.21
CA ASN A 235 17.89 5.50 -11.49
C ASN A 235 17.00 5.17 -12.71
N GLY A 236 15.71 4.88 -12.52
CA GLY A 236 14.80 4.51 -13.61
C GLY A 236 14.76 3.02 -13.92
N GLN A 237 15.45 2.18 -13.15
CA GLN A 237 15.34 0.72 -13.24
C GLN A 237 14.31 0.17 -12.26
N CYS A 238 13.74 -1.00 -12.56
CA CYS A 238 12.99 -1.80 -11.61
C CYS A 238 13.30 -3.29 -11.77
N LEU A 239 13.18 -4.05 -10.68
CA LEU A 239 13.18 -5.51 -10.72
C LEU A 239 11.74 -6.00 -10.84
N ARG A 240 11.53 -6.97 -11.72
CA ARG A 240 10.26 -7.66 -11.93
C ARG A 240 10.43 -9.14 -11.65
N LEU A 241 9.50 -9.76 -10.94
CA LEU A 241 9.49 -11.21 -10.72
C LEU A 241 8.06 -11.74 -10.73
N LEU A 242 7.87 -12.85 -11.44
CA LEU A 242 6.67 -13.66 -11.42
C LEU A 242 7.04 -15.01 -10.79
N THR A 243 6.41 -15.38 -9.68
CA THR A 243 6.71 -16.64 -8.96
C THR A 243 5.49 -17.13 -8.17
N THR A 244 5.47 -18.41 -7.79
CA THR A 244 4.54 -18.95 -6.80
C THR A 244 5.00 -18.74 -5.35
N ASP A 245 6.22 -18.23 -5.15
CA ASP A 245 6.77 -17.99 -3.81
C ASP A 245 6.10 -16.81 -3.11
N GLU A 246 5.70 -17.05 -1.85
CA GLU A 246 5.01 -16.06 -1.03
C GLU A 246 5.91 -14.88 -0.62
N PRO A 247 5.32 -13.71 -0.29
CA PRO A 247 6.08 -12.50 0.06
C PRO A 247 7.05 -12.69 1.22
N SER A 248 6.72 -13.57 2.18
CA SER A 248 7.56 -13.89 3.34
C SER A 248 8.96 -14.40 2.96
N PHE A 249 9.08 -15.13 1.85
CA PHE A 249 10.34 -15.68 1.34
C PHE A 249 11.08 -14.73 0.40
N VAL A 250 10.32 -14.05 -0.46
CA VAL A 250 10.87 -13.22 -1.55
C VAL A 250 11.34 -11.86 -1.06
N VAL A 251 10.49 -11.14 -0.30
CA VAL A 251 10.62 -9.69 -0.05
C VAL A 251 11.99 -9.32 0.54
N LYS A 252 12.50 -10.08 1.51
CA LYS A 252 13.76 -9.78 2.20
C LYS A 252 15.00 -9.88 1.31
N HIS A 253 14.93 -10.71 0.27
CA HIS A 253 16.04 -10.99 -0.64
C HIS A 253 15.86 -10.30 -2.00
N PHE A 254 14.74 -9.61 -2.22
CA PHE A 254 14.39 -8.99 -3.49
C PHE A 254 15.16 -7.68 -3.71
N ALA A 255 16.44 -7.79 -4.07
CA ALA A 255 17.35 -6.66 -4.22
C ALA A 255 18.22 -6.75 -5.48
N LYS A 256 18.70 -5.61 -5.96
CA LYS A 256 19.55 -5.54 -7.16
C LYS A 256 20.88 -6.25 -6.93
N GLU A 257 21.41 -6.14 -5.72
CA GLU A 257 22.65 -6.75 -5.26
C GLU A 257 22.52 -8.27 -5.12
N ASN A 258 21.32 -8.74 -4.79
CA ASN A 258 20.98 -10.16 -4.69
C ASN A 258 19.82 -10.48 -5.64
N LYS A 259 20.10 -10.35 -6.95
CA LYS A 259 19.06 -10.50 -7.97
C LYS A 259 18.43 -11.90 -7.87
N PRO A 260 17.13 -12.02 -7.58
CA PRO A 260 16.46 -13.32 -7.49
C PRO A 260 16.53 -14.07 -8.82
N LYS A 261 16.55 -15.41 -8.74
CA LYS A 261 16.45 -16.26 -9.93
C LYS A 261 15.16 -15.93 -10.70
N HIS A 262 15.26 -15.93 -12.03
CA HIS A 262 14.15 -15.62 -12.95
C HIS A 262 13.53 -14.22 -12.80
N SER A 263 14.25 -13.28 -12.17
CA SER A 263 13.83 -11.87 -12.17
C SER A 263 14.35 -11.13 -13.40
N ASP A 264 13.53 -10.23 -13.91
CA ASP A 264 13.87 -9.36 -15.03
C ASP A 264 14.31 -8.00 -14.48
N THR A 265 15.25 -7.36 -15.19
CA THR A 265 15.55 -5.94 -14.97
C THR A 265 14.79 -5.17 -16.03
N CYS A 266 13.92 -4.27 -15.60
CA CYS A 266 13.10 -3.43 -16.48
C CYS A 266 13.42 -1.95 -16.26
N TYR A 267 12.92 -1.09 -17.15
CA TYR A 267 13.05 0.35 -17.07
C TYR A 267 11.67 0.97 -16.91
N TRP A 268 11.56 2.00 -16.09
CA TRP A 268 10.30 2.68 -15.83
C TRP A 268 10.39 4.18 -16.10
N THR A 269 9.28 4.74 -16.57
CA THR A 269 9.10 6.18 -16.75
C THR A 269 7.67 6.58 -16.39
N LEU A 270 7.49 7.82 -15.97
CA LEU A 270 6.19 8.44 -15.79
C LEU A 270 5.82 9.29 -17.00
N GLY A 271 4.59 9.14 -17.47
CA GLY A 271 3.93 10.02 -18.43
C GLY A 271 3.17 11.14 -17.71
N PHE A 272 2.60 12.05 -18.50
CA PHE A 272 1.87 13.23 -18.00
C PHE A 272 0.39 12.95 -17.76
N ASP A 273 -0.16 11.89 -18.37
CA ASP A 273 -1.56 11.51 -18.18
C ASP A 273 -1.86 11.15 -16.72
N TYR A 274 -3.13 11.29 -16.36
CA TYR A 274 -3.63 10.99 -15.00
C TYR A 274 -2.88 11.78 -13.91
N ASN A 275 -2.63 13.07 -14.13
CA ASN A 275 -1.87 13.95 -13.24
C ASN A 275 -0.47 13.40 -12.94
N PHE A 276 0.28 12.98 -13.96
CA PHE A 276 1.59 12.32 -13.80
C PHE A 276 1.53 10.88 -13.24
N GLY A 277 0.34 10.29 -13.20
CA GLY A 277 0.11 8.96 -12.67
C GLY A 277 0.27 7.83 -13.67
N HIS A 278 0.60 8.11 -14.93
CA HIS A 278 0.83 7.09 -15.96
C HIS A 278 2.24 6.50 -15.80
N LEU A 279 2.34 5.29 -15.28
CA LEU A 279 3.58 4.53 -15.18
C LEU A 279 3.72 3.59 -16.38
N LYS A 280 4.82 3.70 -17.11
CA LYS A 280 5.21 2.79 -18.18
C LYS A 280 6.44 2.00 -17.78
N ILE A 281 6.38 0.67 -17.88
CA ILE A 281 7.49 -0.25 -17.62
C ILE A 281 7.83 -0.97 -18.91
N MET A 282 9.11 -1.00 -19.25
CA MET A 282 9.62 -1.62 -20.47
C MET A 282 10.71 -2.63 -20.15
N ARG A 283 10.65 -3.78 -20.81
CA ARG A 283 11.74 -4.75 -20.87
C ARG A 283 11.86 -5.27 -22.29
N SER A 284 13.09 -5.55 -22.72
CA SER A 284 13.34 -6.08 -24.05
C SER A 284 14.26 -7.28 -23.92
N ASP A 285 13.87 -8.36 -24.58
CA ASP A 285 14.70 -9.53 -24.78
C ASP A 285 15.20 -9.52 -26.24
N GLU A 286 15.94 -10.55 -26.65
CA GLU A 286 16.47 -10.62 -28.02
C GLU A 286 15.38 -10.61 -29.10
N LYS A 287 14.14 -10.99 -28.78
CA LYS A 287 13.05 -11.15 -29.76
C LYS A 287 11.88 -10.19 -29.58
N TYR A 288 11.63 -9.75 -28.35
CA TYR A 288 10.40 -9.05 -28.01
C TYR A 288 10.67 -7.88 -27.08
N THR A 289 9.94 -6.80 -27.26
CA THR A 289 9.83 -5.71 -26.30
C THR A 289 8.46 -5.79 -25.62
N PHE A 290 8.48 -5.88 -24.30
CA PHE A 290 7.27 -5.93 -23.48
C PHE A 290 7.07 -4.57 -22.83
N VAL A 291 5.84 -4.09 -22.88
CA VAL A 291 5.43 -2.80 -22.31
C VAL A 291 4.25 -3.04 -21.40
N GLU A 292 4.41 -2.72 -20.12
CA GLU A 292 3.37 -2.81 -19.10
C GLU A 292 3.04 -1.40 -18.62
N GLU A 293 1.77 -0.99 -18.73
CA GLU A 293 1.32 0.35 -18.35
C GLU A 293 0.35 0.30 -17.18
N PHE A 294 0.51 1.24 -16.25
CA PHE A 294 -0.23 1.32 -15.01
C PHE A 294 -0.65 2.76 -14.70
N GLN A 295 -1.79 2.89 -14.03
CA GLN A 295 -2.19 4.12 -13.36
C GLN A 295 -1.89 4.01 -11.86
N ILE A 296 -1.13 4.97 -11.33
CA ILE A 296 -0.90 5.10 -9.89
C ILE A 296 -2.16 5.64 -9.22
N LYS A 297 -2.67 4.90 -8.23
CA LYS A 297 -3.87 5.24 -7.45
C LYS A 297 -3.66 5.10 -5.94
N ASN A 298 -4.57 5.70 -5.20
CA ASN A 298 -4.68 5.48 -3.76
C ASN A 298 -5.23 4.08 -3.46
N GLN A 299 -4.89 3.56 -2.29
CA GLN A 299 -5.45 2.35 -1.72
C GLN A 299 -6.17 2.71 -0.41
N GLY A 300 -7.47 2.99 -0.49
CA GLY A 300 -8.21 3.56 0.64
C GLY A 300 -7.60 4.90 1.06
N THR A 301 -7.26 5.05 2.33
CA THR A 301 -6.57 6.24 2.88
C THR A 301 -5.10 6.33 2.51
N LYS A 302 -4.51 5.25 1.99
CA LYS A 302 -3.08 5.19 1.69
C LYS A 302 -2.79 5.77 0.30
N ARG A 303 -2.12 6.93 0.27
CA ARG A 303 -1.82 7.65 -0.97
C ARG A 303 -0.81 6.93 -1.86
N TYR A 304 -1.17 6.81 -3.14
CA TYR A 304 -0.31 6.33 -4.24
C TYR A 304 0.33 4.95 -3.98
N GLN A 305 -0.42 4.05 -3.34
CA GLN A 305 0.05 2.70 -3.03
C GLN A 305 -0.42 1.64 -4.02
N ARG A 306 -1.26 1.97 -5.00
CA ARG A 306 -1.82 0.99 -5.92
C ARG A 306 -1.38 1.27 -7.36
N LEU A 307 -0.91 0.25 -8.07
CA LEU A 307 -0.70 0.30 -9.51
C LEU A 307 -1.85 -0.46 -10.19
N LYS A 308 -2.77 0.28 -10.81
CA LYS A 308 -3.90 -0.28 -11.55
C LYS A 308 -3.45 -0.52 -12.99
N TRP A 309 -3.59 -1.75 -13.49
CA TRP A 309 -3.32 -2.08 -14.90
C TRP A 309 -4.09 -1.15 -15.85
N LEU A 310 -3.38 -0.68 -16.88
CA LEU A 310 -3.94 -0.01 -18.05
C LEU A 310 -3.83 -0.93 -19.27
N SER A 311 -2.62 -1.40 -19.57
CA SER A 311 -2.34 -2.24 -20.73
C SER A 311 -1.13 -3.15 -20.46
N SER A 312 -0.99 -4.21 -21.25
CA SER A 312 0.22 -5.03 -21.31
C SER A 312 0.39 -5.45 -22.76
N THR A 313 1.42 -4.97 -23.43
CA THR A 313 1.63 -5.20 -24.87
C THR A 313 2.99 -5.83 -25.12
N VAL A 314 3.08 -6.60 -26.19
CA VAL A 314 4.31 -7.24 -26.68
C VAL A 314 4.52 -6.80 -28.11
N MET A 315 5.71 -6.30 -28.39
CA MET A 315 6.15 -5.88 -29.71
C MET A 315 7.22 -6.86 -30.18
N ASP A 316 7.05 -7.43 -31.38
CA ASP A 316 8.08 -8.23 -32.05
C ASP A 316 9.16 -7.35 -32.70
N LYS A 317 10.11 -7.96 -33.43
CA LYS A 317 11.17 -7.22 -34.13
C LYS A 317 10.66 -6.47 -35.35
N GLU A 318 9.59 -6.98 -35.93
CA GLU A 318 8.94 -6.47 -37.13
C GLU A 318 8.03 -5.27 -36.81
N GLY A 319 7.79 -4.99 -35.52
CA GLY A 319 6.99 -3.88 -35.04
C GLY A 319 5.51 -4.22 -34.83
N ASN A 320 5.10 -5.48 -35.00
CA ASN A 320 3.74 -5.90 -34.72
C ASN A 320 3.51 -5.90 -33.21
N MET A 321 2.42 -5.25 -32.79
CA MET A 321 2.00 -5.19 -31.40
C MET A 321 0.90 -6.21 -31.13
N SER A 322 1.05 -6.96 -30.04
CA SER A 322 0.06 -7.91 -29.54
C SER A 322 -0.32 -7.57 -28.10
N ASP A 323 -1.61 -7.49 -27.82
CA ASP A 323 -2.12 -7.21 -26.48
C ASP A 323 -2.20 -8.49 -25.64
N CYS A 324 -1.69 -8.42 -24.41
CA CYS A 324 -1.85 -9.47 -23.41
C CYS A 324 -3.17 -9.29 -22.67
N SER A 325 -3.92 -10.38 -22.50
CA SER A 325 -5.18 -10.33 -21.74
C SER A 325 -4.94 -10.01 -20.26
N LEU A 326 -5.66 -9.00 -19.76
CA LEU A 326 -5.62 -8.58 -18.35
C LEU A 326 -6.76 -9.16 -17.51
N LYS A 327 -7.57 -10.07 -18.06
CA LYS A 327 -8.82 -10.56 -17.43
C LYS A 327 -8.62 -11.11 -16.02
N ASN A 328 -7.52 -11.82 -15.82
CA ASN A 328 -7.20 -12.46 -14.55
C ASN A 328 -6.19 -11.66 -13.72
N GLU A 329 -5.70 -10.54 -14.24
CA GLU A 329 -4.65 -9.76 -13.60
C GLU A 329 -5.20 -8.90 -12.46
N LYS A 330 -4.44 -8.80 -11.38
CA LYS A 330 -4.76 -7.95 -10.23
C LYS A 330 -3.80 -6.78 -10.16
N SER A 331 -4.30 -5.67 -9.60
CA SER A 331 -3.50 -4.47 -9.34
C SER A 331 -2.40 -4.75 -8.32
N PHE A 332 -1.28 -4.05 -8.45
CA PHE A 332 -0.22 -4.14 -7.45
C PHE A 332 -0.50 -3.22 -6.27
N VAL A 333 -0.09 -3.64 -5.09
CA VAL A 333 -0.18 -2.89 -3.84
C VAL A 333 1.22 -2.73 -3.24
N PHE A 334 1.55 -1.51 -2.82
CA PHE A 334 2.82 -1.18 -2.18
C PHE A 334 2.89 -1.77 -0.76
N SER A 335 4.00 -2.46 -0.49
CA SER A 335 4.38 -2.96 0.82
C SER A 335 5.73 -2.37 1.19
N ARG A 336 5.77 -1.62 2.29
CA ARG A 336 6.99 -0.97 2.81
C ARG A 336 7.93 -2.03 3.39
N VAL A 337 9.22 -1.92 3.13
CA VAL A 337 10.25 -2.85 3.61
C VAL A 337 11.28 -2.07 4.41
N LYS A 338 11.46 -2.41 5.70
CA LYS A 338 12.40 -1.70 6.59
C LYS A 338 13.86 -1.83 6.12
N SER A 339 14.25 -3.03 5.72
CA SER A 339 15.57 -3.30 5.18
C SER A 339 15.55 -4.53 4.29
N PHE A 340 16.39 -4.51 3.26
CA PHE A 340 16.70 -5.67 2.43
C PHE A 340 17.99 -6.29 2.95
N LYS A 341 18.12 -7.62 2.86
CA LYS A 341 19.38 -8.28 3.22
C LYS A 341 20.47 -7.87 2.21
N SER A 342 21.56 -7.29 2.71
CA SER A 342 22.76 -7.03 1.91
C SER A 342 23.56 -8.31 1.70
N VAL A 343 24.31 -8.36 0.59
CA VAL A 343 25.30 -9.41 0.34
C VAL A 343 26.41 -9.26 1.37
N GLY A 344 26.45 -10.15 2.37
CA GLY A 344 27.46 -10.16 3.43
C GLY A 344 26.95 -10.40 4.85
N SER A 345 25.62 -10.42 5.08
CA SER A 345 25.07 -10.59 6.43
C SER A 345 24.97 -12.05 6.92
N ASN A 346 25.81 -12.95 6.39
CA ASN A 346 26.10 -14.25 7.01
C ASN A 346 27.50 -14.16 7.62
N ARG A 347 27.56 -13.59 8.82
CA ARG A 347 28.56 -13.92 9.84
C ARG A 347 27.83 -14.15 11.15
#